data_AF-A0A1A2ZWI3-F1
#
_entry.id   AF-A0A1A2ZWI3-F1
#
_cell.length_a   1.000
_cell.length_b   1.000
_cell.length_c   1.000
_cell.angle_alpha   90.00
_cell.angle_beta   90.00
_cell.angle_gamma   90.00
#
_symmetry.space_group_name_H-M   'P 1'
#
loop_
_entity.id
_entity.type
_entity.pdbx_description
1 polymer ?
#
loop_
_entity_poly.entity_id
_entity_poly.type
_entity_poly.pdbx_seq_one_letter_code
_entity_poly.pdbx_strand_id
1 'polypeptide(L)'
;MSITLPDLNPAEPTAPEGAGGWFGRHFGAPLPRGLREQADAVSWESFVATYGHTAGPVRLGDFACTDDERPAGRLGPQARNYRAVIAVGDQLSTSTAAAGGPIAALTTMLHERGIVVETLRFHQLRAGGITATFIQGGNGIRAEWAMGLSEDPTRSALRAVIACANRLLA
;
A
#
# COMPACT_ATOMS: atom_id res chain seq x y z
N MET A 1 -36.57 -9.56 -52.79
CA MET A 1 -36.19 -10.30 -51.57
C MET A 1 -35.19 -9.41 -50.83
N SER A 2 -35.67 -8.56 -49.93
CA SER A 2 -34.82 -7.61 -49.20
C SER A 2 -34.31 -8.29 -47.93
N ILE A 3 -32.99 -8.32 -47.76
CA ILE A 3 -32.33 -8.84 -46.56
C ILE A 3 -32.18 -7.64 -45.61
N THR A 4 -32.92 -7.65 -44.51
CA THR A 4 -32.75 -6.69 -43.43
C THR A 4 -31.48 -7.05 -42.66
N LEU A 5 -30.43 -6.24 -42.77
CA LEU A 5 -29.29 -6.29 -41.86
C LEU A 5 -29.77 -5.83 -40.47
N PRO A 6 -29.43 -6.53 -39.39
CA PRO A 6 -29.69 -6.00 -38.05
C PRO A 6 -28.81 -4.77 -37.84
N ASP A 7 -29.42 -3.68 -37.37
CA ASP A 7 -28.70 -2.50 -36.89
C ASP A 7 -27.70 -2.93 -35.82
N LEU A 8 -26.42 -2.89 -36.16
CA LEU A 8 -25.33 -2.93 -35.20
C LEU A 8 -25.44 -1.64 -34.40
N ASN A 9 -26.12 -1.70 -33.25
CA ASN A 9 -26.12 -0.64 -32.27
C ASN A 9 -24.64 -0.33 -31.95
N PRO A 10 -24.12 0.87 -32.24
CA PRO A 10 -22.76 1.21 -31.82
C PRO A 10 -22.75 1.09 -30.31
N ALA A 11 -21.90 0.20 -29.78
CA ALA A 11 -21.77 -0.01 -28.34
C ALA A 11 -21.64 1.36 -27.69
N GLU A 12 -22.61 1.73 -26.84
CA GLU A 12 -22.50 2.91 -26.00
C GLU A 12 -21.13 2.84 -25.32
N PRO A 13 -20.32 3.91 -25.35
CA PRO A 13 -19.06 3.91 -24.63
C PRO A 13 -19.39 3.60 -23.17
N THR A 14 -19.05 2.39 -22.74
CA THR A 14 -19.20 1.97 -21.35
C THR A 14 -18.52 3.04 -20.53
N ALA A 15 -19.26 3.69 -19.64
CA ALA A 15 -18.69 4.69 -18.73
C ALA A 15 -17.38 4.12 -18.14
N PRO A 16 -16.29 4.91 -18.12
CA PRO A 16 -15.01 4.42 -17.67
C PRO A 16 -15.17 3.75 -16.30
N GLU A 17 -14.74 2.49 -16.21
CA GLU A 17 -14.88 1.69 -15.00
C GLU A 17 -14.14 2.40 -13.87
N GLY A 18 -14.87 2.78 -12.81
CA GLY A 18 -14.28 3.37 -11.62
C GLY A 18 -13.27 2.40 -10.97
N ALA A 19 -12.31 2.94 -10.23
CA ALA A 19 -11.26 2.16 -9.57
C ALA A 19 -11.83 1.04 -8.69
N GLY A 20 -13.01 1.23 -8.09
CA GLY A 20 -13.70 0.20 -7.31
C GLY A 20 -14.14 -1.00 -8.14
N GLY A 21 -14.75 -0.76 -9.31
CA GLY A 21 -15.15 -1.81 -10.26
C GLY A 21 -13.94 -2.58 -10.79
N TRP A 22 -12.93 -1.82 -11.26
CA TRP A 22 -11.68 -2.40 -11.76
C TRP A 22 -11.03 -3.29 -10.69
N PHE A 23 -10.92 -2.80 -9.46
CA PHE A 23 -10.31 -3.54 -8.35
C PHE A 23 -11.10 -4.82 -8.03
N GLY A 24 -12.44 -4.73 -7.96
CA GLY A 24 -13.30 -5.89 -7.74
C GLY A 24 -13.10 -6.99 -8.78
N ARG A 25 -12.98 -6.61 -10.05
CA ARG A 25 -12.75 -7.55 -11.16
C ARG A 25 -11.36 -8.19 -11.13
N HIS A 26 -10.32 -7.42 -10.77
CA HIS A 26 -8.93 -7.91 -10.79
C HIS A 26 -8.53 -8.66 -9.51
N PHE A 27 -9.04 -8.26 -8.35
CA PHE A 27 -8.69 -8.84 -7.04
C PHE A 27 -9.79 -9.75 -6.48
N GLY A 28 -10.96 -9.84 -7.12
CA GLY A 28 -12.07 -10.69 -6.68
C GLY A 28 -12.71 -10.24 -5.37
N ALA A 29 -12.45 -9.01 -4.92
CA ALA A 29 -12.92 -8.46 -3.66
C ALA A 29 -13.10 -6.94 -3.77
N PRO A 30 -14.06 -6.34 -3.05
CA PRO A 30 -14.25 -4.90 -3.07
C PRO A 30 -13.09 -4.19 -2.35
N LEU A 31 -12.86 -2.92 -2.71
CA LEU A 31 -11.93 -2.05 -1.96
C LEU A 31 -12.35 -1.93 -0.48
N PRO A 32 -11.42 -1.55 0.42
CA PRO A 32 -11.76 -1.19 1.79
C PRO A 32 -12.87 -0.12 1.81
N ARG A 33 -13.84 -0.26 2.72
CA ARG A 33 -15.04 0.60 2.74
C ARG A 33 -14.72 2.10 2.71
N GLY A 34 -13.69 2.53 3.45
CA GLY A 34 -13.29 3.95 3.53
C GLY A 34 -12.67 4.53 2.26
N LEU A 35 -12.47 3.72 1.21
CA LEU A 35 -11.92 4.15 -0.09
C LEU A 35 -12.93 4.06 -1.23
N ARG A 36 -14.10 3.43 -1.02
CA ARG A 36 -15.04 3.10 -2.11
C ARG A 36 -15.63 4.35 -2.76
N GLU A 37 -16.08 5.30 -1.95
CA GLU A 37 -16.72 6.53 -2.45
C GLU A 37 -15.78 7.32 -3.39
N GLN A 38 -14.52 7.47 -3.01
CA GLN A 38 -13.52 8.16 -3.83
C GLN A 38 -13.07 7.31 -5.04
N ALA A 39 -13.03 5.99 -4.89
CA ALA A 39 -12.60 5.08 -5.94
C ALA A 39 -13.56 5.04 -7.12
N ASP A 40 -14.88 5.14 -6.88
CA ASP A 40 -15.86 5.05 -7.96
C ASP A 40 -15.86 6.31 -8.86
N ALA A 41 -15.29 7.42 -8.38
CA ALA A 41 -15.21 8.68 -9.10
C ALA A 41 -13.98 8.82 -10.03
N VAL A 42 -13.01 7.91 -9.93
CA VAL A 42 -11.71 8.03 -10.63
C VAL A 42 -11.29 6.72 -11.29
N SER A 43 -10.41 6.79 -12.30
CA SER A 43 -9.81 5.59 -12.88
C SER A 43 -8.87 4.90 -11.90
N TRP A 44 -8.59 3.62 -12.11
CA TRP A 44 -7.63 2.87 -11.29
C TRP A 44 -6.23 3.52 -11.30
N GLU A 45 -5.76 4.01 -12.44
CA GLU A 45 -4.46 4.67 -12.57
C GLU A 45 -4.42 5.96 -11.74
N SER A 46 -5.49 6.75 -11.77
CA SER A 46 -5.62 7.97 -10.98
C SER A 46 -5.69 7.67 -9.49
N PHE A 47 -6.39 6.60 -9.12
CA PHE A 47 -6.46 6.10 -7.75
C PHE A 47 -5.08 5.69 -7.24
N VAL A 48 -4.33 4.89 -8.01
CA VAL A 48 -2.95 4.48 -7.68
C VAL A 48 -2.03 5.70 -7.62
N ALA A 49 -2.17 6.65 -8.53
CA ALA A 49 -1.39 7.88 -8.52
C ALA A 49 -1.68 8.76 -7.29
N THR A 50 -2.87 8.65 -6.68
CA THR A 50 -3.28 9.42 -5.50
C THR A 50 -2.86 8.74 -4.19
N TYR A 51 -3.18 7.46 -4.04
CA TYR A 51 -3.00 6.72 -2.79
C TYR A 51 -1.68 5.96 -2.74
N GLY A 52 -1.14 5.57 -3.90
CA GLY A 52 0.14 4.87 -4.03
C GLY A 52 1.34 5.80 -4.21
N HIS A 53 1.10 7.11 -4.20
CA HIS A 53 2.15 8.10 -4.37
C HIS A 53 3.14 8.06 -3.22
N THR A 54 4.37 7.65 -3.50
CA THR A 54 5.47 7.72 -2.53
C THR A 54 6.33 8.97 -2.70
N ALA A 55 5.97 9.91 -3.59
CA ALA A 55 6.71 11.16 -3.65
C ALA A 55 6.37 12.00 -2.40
N GLY A 56 7.43 12.44 -1.73
CA GLY A 56 7.37 13.11 -0.45
C GLY A 56 8.74 13.07 0.23
N PRO A 57 8.86 13.69 1.41
CA PRO A 57 10.15 13.81 2.10
C PRO A 57 10.70 12.45 2.55
N VAL A 58 9.85 11.45 2.79
CA VAL A 58 10.26 10.12 3.26
C VAL A 58 10.43 9.17 2.09
N ARG A 59 11.62 8.57 1.97
CA ARG A 59 11.93 7.54 0.97
C ARG A 59 12.56 6.33 1.65
N LEU A 60 12.20 5.14 1.19
CA LEU A 60 12.76 3.87 1.66
C LEU A 60 13.68 3.28 0.59
N GLY A 61 14.93 3.05 0.96
CA GLY A 61 15.91 2.30 0.19
C GLY A 61 15.84 0.80 0.55
N ASP A 62 17.01 0.19 0.74
CA ASP A 62 17.09 -1.22 1.14
C ASP A 62 16.38 -1.47 2.46
N PHE A 63 15.61 -2.55 2.51
CA PHE A 63 14.96 -3.06 3.70
C PHE A 63 15.19 -4.56 3.80
N ALA A 64 15.67 -5.05 4.93
CA ALA A 64 15.94 -6.46 5.14
C ALA A 64 15.67 -6.87 6.60
N CYS A 65 15.28 -8.12 6.79
CA CYS A 65 15.48 -8.77 8.07
C CYS A 65 16.92 -9.27 8.15
N THR A 66 17.62 -8.98 9.23
CA THR A 66 19.05 -9.30 9.40
C THR A 66 19.30 -10.54 10.24
N ASP A 67 18.25 -11.19 10.73
CA ASP A 67 18.37 -12.44 11.49
C ASP A 67 18.47 -13.64 10.54
N ASP A 68 19.35 -14.59 10.87
CA ASP A 68 19.49 -15.87 10.19
C ASP A 68 18.22 -16.75 10.29
N GLU A 69 18.19 -17.84 9.50
CA GLU A 69 17.13 -18.85 9.60
C GLU A 69 17.05 -19.45 11.01
N ARG A 70 15.82 -19.59 11.49
CA ARG A 70 15.51 -19.78 12.91
C ARG A 70 15.86 -21.21 13.39
N PRO A 71 16.57 -21.37 14.53
CA PRO A 71 16.66 -22.66 15.22
C PRO A 71 15.28 -23.06 15.78
N ALA A 72 14.86 -24.31 15.58
CA ALA A 72 13.51 -24.81 15.90
C ALA A 72 13.11 -24.78 17.40
N GLY A 73 14.00 -24.37 18.31
CA GLY A 73 13.85 -24.57 19.76
C GLY A 73 13.07 -23.49 20.53
N ARG A 74 12.54 -22.45 19.87
CA ARG A 74 11.86 -21.33 20.55
C ARG A 74 10.41 -21.18 20.07
N LEU A 75 9.46 -21.53 20.94
CA LEU A 75 8.01 -21.39 20.72
C LEU A 75 7.54 -19.97 21.10
N GLY A 76 6.90 -19.26 20.16
CA GLY A 76 6.21 -17.97 20.38
C GLY A 76 6.57 -16.87 19.37
N PRO A 77 5.77 -15.78 19.27
CA PRO A 77 6.14 -14.60 18.47
C PRO A 77 7.40 -13.96 19.04
N GLN A 78 8.45 -13.83 18.21
CA GLN A 78 9.71 -13.21 18.60
C GLN A 78 9.98 -12.01 17.71
N ALA A 79 10.39 -10.91 18.35
CA ALA A 79 10.91 -9.77 17.64
C ALA A 79 12.13 -10.21 16.83
N ARG A 80 12.14 -9.82 15.55
CA ARG A 80 13.28 -9.99 14.65
C ARG A 80 13.97 -8.67 14.45
N ASN A 81 15.26 -8.69 14.15
CA ASN A 81 15.98 -7.49 13.79
C ASN A 81 15.77 -7.16 12.30
N TYR A 82 15.40 -5.92 12.05
CA TYR A 82 15.25 -5.37 10.72
C TYR A 82 16.20 -4.20 10.54
N ARG A 83 16.64 -4.00 9.30
CA ARG A 83 17.44 -2.86 8.87
C ARG A 83 16.76 -2.19 7.69
N ALA A 84 16.77 -0.87 7.67
CA ALA A 84 16.30 -0.06 6.55
C ALA A 84 17.25 1.11 6.26
N VAL A 85 17.40 1.47 5.00
CA VAL A 85 17.93 2.78 4.61
C VAL A 85 16.75 3.73 4.40
N ILE A 86 16.69 4.82 5.17
CA ILE A 86 15.59 5.77 5.12
C ILE A 86 16.14 7.16 4.83
N ALA A 87 15.58 7.81 3.81
CA ALA A 87 15.81 9.21 3.53
C ALA A 87 14.66 10.06 4.09
N VAL A 88 14.98 11.17 4.74
CA VAL A 88 14.03 12.22 5.12
C VAL A 88 14.56 13.55 4.60
N GLY A 89 13.89 14.12 3.60
CA GLY A 89 14.43 15.27 2.86
C GLY A 89 15.75 14.88 2.18
N ASP A 90 16.83 15.57 2.54
CA ASP A 90 18.19 15.32 2.04
C ASP A 90 19.04 14.43 2.95
N GLN A 91 18.51 14.04 4.13
CA GLN A 91 19.23 13.21 5.08
C GLN A 91 18.94 11.73 4.83
N LEU A 92 19.98 10.99 4.42
CA LEU A 92 19.93 9.54 4.26
C LEU A 92 20.63 8.87 5.44
N SER A 93 19.95 7.96 6.12
CA SER A 93 20.54 7.20 7.23
C SER A 93 20.02 5.77 7.30
N THR A 94 20.85 4.88 7.82
CA THR A 94 20.46 3.51 8.14
C THR A 94 19.79 3.46 9.51
N SER A 95 18.72 2.69 9.64
CA SER A 95 18.12 2.36 10.94
C SER A 95 17.82 0.91 11.11
N THR A 96 17.67 0.55 12.37
CA THR A 96 17.43 -0.82 12.83
C THR A 96 16.35 -0.83 13.86
N ALA A 97 15.47 -1.84 13.83
CA ALA A 97 14.45 -2.03 14.85
C ALA A 97 14.22 -3.52 15.09
N ALA A 98 14.00 -3.88 16.35
CA ALA A 98 13.50 -5.20 16.73
C ALA A 98 11.97 -5.16 16.73
N ALA A 99 11.31 -5.97 15.91
CA ALA A 99 9.85 -5.96 15.79
C ALA A 99 9.27 -7.32 15.40
N GLY A 100 7.97 -7.52 15.65
CA GLY A 100 7.28 -8.76 15.28
C GLY A 100 7.03 -8.93 13.78
N GLY A 101 7.33 -7.92 12.96
CA GLY A 101 7.14 -7.95 11.52
C GLY A 101 7.62 -6.67 10.83
N PRO A 102 7.64 -6.66 9.48
CA PRO A 102 8.23 -5.56 8.70
C PRO A 102 7.51 -4.22 8.86
N ILE A 103 6.19 -4.22 9.02
CA ILE A 103 5.40 -2.98 9.20
C ILE A 103 5.66 -2.36 10.57
N ALA A 104 5.67 -3.18 11.62
CA ALA A 104 6.03 -2.74 12.96
C ALA A 104 7.47 -2.22 12.98
N ALA A 105 8.42 -2.90 12.33
CA ALA A 105 9.79 -2.44 12.23
C ALA A 105 9.90 -1.06 11.55
N LEU A 106 9.27 -0.90 10.38
CA LEU A 106 9.35 0.36 9.64
C LEU A 106 8.68 1.51 10.40
N THR A 107 7.50 1.29 10.99
CA THR A 107 6.82 2.33 11.79
C THR A 107 7.61 2.72 13.02
N THR A 108 8.29 1.79 13.70
CA THR A 108 9.25 2.10 14.77
C THR A 108 10.41 2.95 14.26
N MET A 109 11.05 2.58 13.15
CA MET A 109 12.18 3.34 12.58
C MET A 109 11.78 4.75 12.13
N LEU A 110 10.53 4.94 11.69
CA LEU A 110 9.97 6.25 11.36
C LEU A 110 9.68 7.06 12.64
N HIS A 111 9.10 6.42 13.66
CA HIS A 111 8.81 7.06 14.93
C HIS A 111 10.07 7.60 15.61
N GLU A 112 11.17 6.83 15.59
CA GLU A 112 12.49 7.27 16.10
C GLU A 112 13.04 8.51 15.37
N ARG A 113 12.54 8.80 14.15
CA ARG A 113 12.84 10.01 13.37
C ARG A 113 11.82 11.14 13.57
N GLY A 114 10.90 10.99 14.53
CA GLY A 114 9.82 11.95 14.76
C GLY A 114 8.67 11.88 13.75
N ILE A 115 8.59 10.80 12.94
CA ILE A 115 7.52 10.60 11.97
C ILE A 115 6.56 9.54 12.50
N VAL A 116 5.41 9.98 13.01
CA VAL A 116 4.40 9.09 13.61
C VAL A 116 3.49 8.52 12.52
N VAL A 117 3.39 7.19 12.47
CA VAL A 117 2.44 6.46 11.62
C VAL A 117 1.80 5.32 12.43
N GLU A 118 0.66 5.62 13.06
CA GLU A 118 -0.15 4.64 13.76
C GLU A 118 -1.02 3.88 12.76
N THR A 119 -0.93 2.55 12.71
CA THR A 119 -1.75 1.76 11.77
C THR A 119 -3.15 1.55 12.34
N LEU A 120 -4.15 2.23 11.76
CA LEU A 120 -5.56 2.14 12.16
C LEU A 120 -6.31 1.03 11.43
N ARG A 121 -6.01 0.84 10.14
CA ARG A 121 -6.57 -0.24 9.31
C ARG A 121 -5.49 -0.78 8.38
N PHE A 122 -5.52 -2.09 8.17
CA PHE A 122 -4.62 -2.78 7.27
C PHE A 122 -5.41 -3.80 6.44
N HIS A 123 -5.29 -3.74 5.13
CA HIS A 123 -5.87 -4.70 4.20
C HIS A 123 -4.82 -5.11 3.18
N GLN A 124 -4.58 -6.40 3.00
CA GLN A 124 -3.68 -6.91 1.97
C GLN A 124 -4.39 -7.98 1.15
N LEU A 125 -4.36 -7.81 -0.17
CA LEU A 125 -4.98 -8.72 -1.13
C LEU A 125 -3.96 -9.07 -2.21
N ARG A 126 -4.05 -10.30 -2.72
CA ARG A 126 -3.17 -10.81 -3.76
C ARG A 126 -3.98 -11.38 -4.91
N ALA A 127 -3.67 -10.95 -6.12
CA ALA A 127 -4.26 -11.47 -7.34
C ALA A 127 -3.29 -11.30 -8.52
N GLY A 128 -3.28 -12.26 -9.45
CA GLY A 128 -2.48 -12.17 -10.68
C GLY A 128 -0.97 -11.93 -10.46
N GLY A 129 -0.41 -12.47 -9.38
CA GLY A 129 1.01 -12.27 -9.03
C GLY A 129 1.32 -10.93 -8.34
N ILE A 130 0.36 -10.01 -8.25
CA ILE A 130 0.51 -8.70 -7.59
C ILE A 130 -0.16 -8.72 -6.21
N THR A 131 0.46 -8.06 -5.25
CA THR A 131 -0.10 -7.75 -3.94
C THR A 131 -0.44 -6.27 -3.84
N ALA A 132 -1.70 -5.97 -3.52
CA ALA A 132 -2.18 -4.66 -3.12
C ALA A 132 -2.28 -4.59 -1.59
N THR A 133 -1.64 -3.60 -0.99
CA THR A 133 -1.77 -3.30 0.44
C THR A 133 -2.38 -1.93 0.61
N PHE A 134 -3.40 -1.82 1.46
CA PHE A 134 -4.04 -0.57 1.85
C PHE A 134 -3.85 -0.37 3.34
N ILE A 135 -3.41 0.82 3.71
CA ILE A 135 -3.24 1.22 5.11
C ILE A 135 -4.01 2.52 5.33
N GLN A 136 -4.78 2.55 6.41
CA GLN A 136 -5.19 3.83 7.00
C GLN A 136 -4.28 4.08 8.19
N GLY A 137 -3.44 5.10 8.10
CA GLY A 137 -2.54 5.50 9.17
C GLY A 137 -2.97 6.83 9.81
N GLY A 138 -2.53 7.08 11.03
CA GLY A 138 -2.73 8.34 11.74
C GLY A 138 -1.45 8.88 12.38
N ASN A 139 -1.45 10.17 12.71
CA ASN A 139 -0.37 10.84 13.44
C ASN A 139 -0.86 11.54 14.73
N GLY A 140 -2.02 11.10 15.26
CA GLY A 140 -2.69 11.73 16.39
C GLY A 140 -3.51 12.99 16.07
N ILE A 141 -3.33 13.59 14.87
CA ILE A 141 -4.06 14.80 14.44
C ILE A 141 -5.04 14.46 13.31
N ARG A 142 -4.59 13.70 12.31
CA ARG A 142 -5.40 13.28 11.18
C ARG A 142 -5.12 11.83 10.82
N ALA A 143 -5.99 11.27 9.98
CA ALA A 143 -5.85 9.93 9.44
C ALA A 143 -5.89 9.97 7.91
N GLU A 144 -5.00 9.23 7.26
CA GLU A 144 -4.85 9.17 5.82
C GLU A 144 -4.87 7.74 5.33
N TRP A 145 -5.53 7.51 4.20
CA TRP A 145 -5.39 6.27 3.45
C TRP A 145 -4.19 6.35 2.51
N ALA A 146 -3.51 5.23 2.36
CA ALA A 146 -2.47 5.04 1.37
C ALA A 146 -2.48 3.58 0.88
N MET A 147 -1.82 3.35 -0.25
CA MET A 147 -1.66 2.01 -0.80
C MET A 147 -0.25 1.73 -1.29
N GLY A 148 0.03 0.46 -1.49
CA GLY A 148 1.23 -0.03 -2.16
C GLY A 148 0.88 -1.19 -3.08
N LEU A 149 1.61 -1.27 -4.19
CA LEU A 149 1.55 -2.37 -5.16
C LEU A 149 2.95 -2.94 -5.38
N SER A 150 3.06 -4.26 -5.37
CA SER A 150 4.29 -5.01 -5.62
C SER A 150 3.97 -6.49 -5.79
N GLU A 151 4.80 -7.23 -6.51
CA GLU A 151 4.73 -8.70 -6.56
C GLU A 151 5.07 -9.34 -5.22
N ASP A 152 6.01 -8.73 -4.47
CA ASP A 152 6.34 -9.13 -3.11
C ASP A 152 5.38 -8.46 -2.08
N PRO A 153 4.71 -9.23 -1.22
CA PRO A 153 3.76 -8.72 -0.25
C PRO A 153 4.40 -7.82 0.81
N THR A 154 5.65 -8.08 1.19
CA THR A 154 6.37 -7.23 2.16
C THR A 154 6.63 -5.85 1.56
N ARG A 155 7.17 -5.80 0.35
CA ARG A 155 7.42 -4.56 -0.39
C ARG A 155 6.14 -3.79 -0.70
N SER A 156 5.04 -4.49 -1.00
CA SER A 156 3.71 -3.87 -1.15
C SER A 156 3.32 -3.14 0.13
N ALA A 157 3.46 -3.79 1.29
CA ALA A 157 3.11 -3.21 2.57
C ALA A 157 4.05 -2.07 3.00
N LEU A 158 5.36 -2.20 2.80
CA LEU A 158 6.32 -1.14 3.09
C LEU A 158 6.06 0.12 2.23
N ARG A 159 5.73 -0.06 0.95
CA ARG A 159 5.32 1.05 0.07
C ARG A 159 4.08 1.77 0.58
N ALA A 160 3.07 1.02 1.06
CA ALA A 160 1.87 1.59 1.64
C ALA A 160 2.18 2.44 2.90
N VAL A 161 3.10 1.98 3.76
CA VAL A 161 3.52 2.75 4.94
C VAL A 161 4.23 4.04 4.54
N ILE A 162 5.14 4.00 3.56
CA ILE A 162 5.87 5.21 3.10
C ILE A 162 4.93 6.21 2.44
N ALA A 163 4.01 5.74 1.59
CA ALA A 163 2.97 6.59 1.01
C ALA A 163 2.10 7.21 2.13
N CYS A 164 1.73 6.43 3.16
CA CYS A 164 0.98 6.93 4.30
C CYS A 164 1.75 8.00 5.07
N ALA A 165 3.04 7.78 5.36
CA ALA A 165 3.89 8.73 6.07
C ALA A 165 3.96 10.06 5.30
N ASN A 166 4.22 10.01 3.99
CA ASN A 166 4.27 11.21 3.16
C ASN A 166 2.93 11.95 3.11
N ARG A 167 1.82 11.23 3.02
CA ARG A 167 0.48 11.84 3.07
C ARG A 167 0.15 12.45 4.43
N LEU A 168 0.66 11.90 5.54
CA LEU A 168 0.50 12.48 6.88
C LEU A 168 1.38 13.71 7.13
N LEU A 169 2.42 13.92 6.32
CA LEU A 169 3.33 15.07 6.40
C LEU A 169 2.96 16.24 5.47
N ALA A 170 2.05 16.00 4.50
CA ALA A 170 1.63 16.98 3.50
C ALA A 170 0.79 18.16 4.03
#